data_AF-A0A3B9J7M2-F1
#
_entry.id   AF-A0A3B9J7M2-F1
#
_cell.length_a   1.000
_cell.length_b   1.000
_cell.length_c   1.000
_cell.angle_alpha   90.00
_cell.angle_beta   90.00
_cell.angle_gamma   90.00
#
_symmetry.space_group_name_H-M   'P 1'
#
loop_
_entity.id
_entity.type
_entity.pdbx_description
1 polymer ?
#
loop_
_entity_poly.entity_id
_entity_poly.type
_entity_poly.pdbx_seq_one_letter_code
_entity_poly.pdbx_strand_id
1 'polypeptide(L)'
;HRGLSLFIVPKPQAEGHSFEFSQDSGGSMEGRAIPTLGYRGMHSFEIAFDNWFVPDENLIGGEEGLGKGFYMQMAGFENGRLQTAARAVGVMQAAYDEALAYAQDRVVFGQPVAEYQLTQTKLGRMAAIIQGSRQYSYSVAQMMAKGEGTLEASMVKAYVCKAAEWVTREALQIHGGFGFAEEYTVSRLFVDARVLSIFEGADETLCLKLIARRLLAEAE
;
A
#
# COMPACT_ATOMS: atom_id res chain seq x y z
N HIS A 1 -19.59 -14.00 3.01
CA HIS A 1 -18.35 -14.62 3.52
C HIS A 1 -18.42 -16.15 3.41
N ARG A 2 -19.48 -16.81 3.88
CA ARG A 2 -19.65 -18.27 3.70
C ARG A 2 -20.07 -18.59 2.28
N GLY A 3 -19.59 -19.71 1.73
CA GLY A 3 -19.99 -20.24 0.43
C GLY A 3 -19.24 -19.65 -0.77
N LEU A 4 -18.31 -18.72 -0.56
CA LEU A 4 -17.42 -18.24 -1.63
C LEU A 4 -16.24 -19.20 -1.79
N SER A 5 -15.85 -19.49 -3.03
CA SER A 5 -14.67 -20.27 -3.39
C SER A 5 -13.61 -19.35 -4.00
N LEU A 6 -12.34 -19.75 -3.94
CA LEU A 6 -11.22 -18.99 -4.48
C LEU A 6 -10.55 -19.82 -5.58
N PHE A 7 -10.36 -19.22 -6.76
CA PHE A 7 -9.74 -19.88 -7.91
C PHE A 7 -8.50 -19.13 -8.36
N ILE A 8 -7.48 -19.84 -8.85
CA ILE A 8 -6.42 -19.25 -9.67
C ILE A 8 -6.89 -19.27 -11.12
N VAL A 9 -7.09 -18.12 -11.74
CA VAL A 9 -7.52 -18.03 -13.14
C VAL A 9 -6.31 -17.73 -14.03
N PRO A 10 -5.89 -18.63 -14.94
CA PRO A 10 -4.86 -18.33 -15.91
C PRO A 10 -5.33 -17.21 -16.82
N LYS A 11 -4.54 -16.15 -16.91
CA LYS A 11 -4.82 -15.01 -17.79
C LYS A 11 -3.71 -14.87 -18.83
N PRO A 12 -4.02 -14.82 -20.14
CA PRO A 12 -3.04 -14.46 -21.14
C PRO A 12 -2.42 -13.09 -20.84
N GLN A 13 -1.14 -12.94 -21.16
CA GLN A 13 -0.45 -11.67 -21.03
C GLN A 13 -0.88 -10.73 -22.17
N ALA A 14 -1.05 -9.47 -21.85
CA ALA A 14 -1.27 -8.39 -22.82
C ALA A 14 -0.50 -7.16 -22.35
N GLU A 15 -0.01 -6.40 -23.31
CA GLU A 15 0.59 -5.09 -23.08
C GLU A 15 -0.47 -3.98 -23.15
N GLY A 16 -0.21 -2.85 -22.50
CA GLY A 16 -1.06 -1.66 -22.57
C GLY A 16 -2.18 -1.60 -21.53
N HIS A 17 -3.20 -0.80 -21.83
CA HIS A 17 -4.27 -0.40 -20.90
C HIS A 17 -5.62 -1.07 -21.19
N SER A 18 -5.67 -2.02 -22.12
CA SER A 18 -6.87 -2.80 -22.40
C SER A 18 -6.51 -4.15 -23.00
N PHE A 19 -7.35 -5.16 -22.76
CA PHE A 19 -7.26 -6.46 -23.42
C PHE A 19 -8.64 -7.08 -23.60
N GLU A 20 -8.75 -7.97 -24.57
CA GLU A 20 -9.90 -8.83 -24.79
C GLU A 20 -9.37 -10.22 -25.17
N PHE A 21 -9.87 -11.26 -24.51
CA PHE A 21 -9.50 -12.64 -24.74
C PHE A 21 -10.75 -13.50 -24.88
N SER A 22 -10.64 -14.55 -25.68
CA SER A 22 -11.67 -15.59 -25.81
C SER A 22 -11.06 -16.97 -25.60
N GLN A 23 -11.89 -17.92 -25.19
CA GLN A 23 -11.52 -19.34 -25.11
C GLN A 23 -12.12 -20.10 -26.30
N ASP A 24 -11.40 -21.11 -26.80
CA ASP A 24 -11.88 -21.98 -27.89
C ASP A 24 -13.19 -22.69 -27.52
N SER A 25 -13.40 -22.99 -26.23
CA SER A 25 -14.62 -23.58 -25.67
C SER A 25 -15.80 -22.62 -25.56
N GLY A 26 -15.62 -21.35 -25.96
CA GLY A 26 -16.53 -20.26 -25.65
C GLY A 26 -16.20 -19.60 -24.31
N GLY A 27 -16.64 -18.35 -24.16
CA GLY A 27 -16.35 -17.47 -23.04
C GLY A 27 -15.35 -16.37 -23.40
N SER A 28 -15.47 -15.22 -22.74
CA SER A 28 -14.60 -14.06 -22.93
C SER A 28 -14.18 -13.41 -21.62
N MET A 29 -13.02 -12.75 -21.67
CA MET A 29 -12.48 -11.92 -20.61
C MET A 29 -11.97 -10.63 -21.22
N GLU A 30 -12.50 -9.50 -20.76
CA GLU A 30 -12.01 -8.18 -21.14
C GLU A 30 -11.54 -7.42 -19.91
N GLY A 31 -10.59 -6.52 -20.11
CA GLY A 31 -10.14 -5.65 -19.03
C GLY A 31 -9.66 -4.31 -19.53
N ARG A 32 -9.86 -3.29 -18.69
CA ARG A 32 -9.43 -1.92 -18.96
C ARG A 32 -8.75 -1.33 -17.73
N ALA A 33 -7.61 -0.69 -17.94
CA ALA A 33 -6.89 -0.03 -16.86
C ALA A 33 -7.71 1.16 -16.34
N ILE A 34 -7.79 1.26 -15.02
CA ILE A 34 -8.45 2.33 -14.29
C ILE A 34 -7.42 3.44 -14.07
N PRO A 35 -7.65 4.66 -14.59
CA PRO A 35 -6.79 5.80 -14.27
C PRO A 35 -6.86 6.11 -12.78
N THR A 36 -5.71 6.10 -12.11
CA THR A 36 -5.59 6.44 -10.69
C THR A 36 -4.83 7.75 -10.51
N LEU A 37 -5.10 8.45 -9.40
CA LEU A 37 -4.41 9.68 -9.06
C LEU A 37 -2.89 9.47 -8.96
N GLY A 38 -2.48 8.37 -8.31
CA GLY A 38 -1.08 7.93 -8.21
C GLY A 38 -0.97 6.41 -8.15
N TYR A 39 0.18 5.93 -7.70
CA TYR A 39 0.57 4.52 -7.70
C TYR A 39 0.61 3.92 -9.12
N ARG A 40 0.95 4.75 -10.11
CA ARG A 40 0.77 4.48 -11.54
C ARG A 40 1.75 3.48 -12.15
N GLY A 41 2.75 3.04 -11.39
CA GLY A 41 3.68 1.97 -11.79
C GLY A 41 3.04 0.58 -11.78
N MET A 42 1.89 0.42 -11.12
CA MET A 42 1.04 -0.76 -11.18
C MET A 42 -0.33 -0.34 -11.70
N HIS A 43 -0.83 -1.04 -12.71
CA HIS A 43 -2.15 -0.75 -13.27
C HIS A 43 -3.22 -1.55 -12.54
N SER A 44 -4.19 -0.83 -11.97
CA SER A 44 -5.46 -1.42 -11.56
C SER A 44 -6.33 -1.62 -12.79
N PHE A 45 -6.96 -2.78 -12.93
CA PHE A 45 -7.87 -3.07 -14.04
C PHE A 45 -9.28 -3.33 -13.51
N GLU A 46 -10.27 -2.81 -14.22
CA GLU A 46 -11.60 -3.42 -14.24
C GLU A 46 -11.50 -4.64 -15.17
N ILE A 47 -12.07 -5.77 -14.74
CA ILE A 47 -12.09 -7.01 -15.52
C ILE A 47 -13.51 -7.54 -15.54
N ALA A 48 -14.03 -7.83 -16.73
CA ALA A 48 -15.30 -8.49 -16.93
C ALA A 48 -15.08 -9.89 -17.51
N PHE A 49 -15.89 -10.84 -17.05
CA PHE A 49 -15.89 -12.23 -17.50
C PHE A 49 -17.28 -12.56 -18.01
N ASP A 50 -17.39 -13.10 -19.22
CA ASP A 50 -18.61 -13.68 -19.75
C ASP A 50 -18.36 -15.16 -20.02
N ASN A 51 -18.99 -16.03 -19.22
CA ASN A 51 -18.86 -17.49 -19.34
C ASN A 51 -17.41 -18.02 -19.46
N TRP A 52 -16.43 -17.32 -18.86
CA TRP A 52 -15.03 -17.75 -18.85
C TRP A 52 -14.87 -19.03 -18.04
N PHE A 53 -14.53 -20.13 -18.70
CA PHE A 53 -14.37 -21.44 -18.08
C PHE A 53 -13.06 -21.51 -17.27
N VAL A 54 -13.14 -22.09 -16.07
CA VAL A 54 -12.01 -22.36 -15.19
C VAL A 54 -12.12 -23.81 -14.69
N PRO A 55 -11.08 -24.65 -14.90
CA PRO A 55 -11.09 -26.03 -14.43
C PRO A 55 -11.20 -26.17 -12.90
N ASP A 56 -11.78 -27.27 -12.42
CA ASP A 56 -11.92 -27.57 -10.99
C ASP A 56 -10.57 -27.67 -10.26
N GLU A 57 -9.52 -28.10 -10.96
CA GLU A 57 -8.14 -28.18 -10.44
C GLU A 57 -7.56 -26.81 -10.05
N ASN A 58 -8.14 -25.72 -10.53
CA ASN A 58 -7.75 -24.35 -10.18
C ASN A 58 -8.38 -23.86 -8.87
N LEU A 59 -9.27 -24.65 -8.24
CA LEU A 59 -9.84 -24.36 -6.93
C LEU A 59 -8.76 -24.42 -5.85
N ILE A 60 -8.51 -23.28 -5.20
CA ILE A 60 -7.57 -23.19 -4.10
C ILE A 60 -8.10 -24.00 -2.91
N GLY A 61 -7.28 -24.94 -2.43
CA GLY A 61 -7.66 -25.87 -1.36
C GLY A 61 -8.42 -27.12 -1.84
N GLY A 62 -8.57 -27.30 -3.16
CA GLY A 62 -9.31 -28.43 -3.73
C GLY A 62 -10.74 -28.50 -3.20
N GLU A 63 -11.29 -29.71 -3.12
CA GLU A 63 -12.66 -29.94 -2.62
C GLU A 63 -12.87 -29.36 -1.20
N GLU A 64 -11.85 -29.42 -0.34
CA GLU A 64 -11.93 -28.85 1.01
C GLU A 64 -11.99 -27.31 1.01
N GLY A 65 -11.50 -26.66 -0.05
CA GLY A 65 -11.53 -25.20 -0.24
C GLY A 65 -12.89 -24.67 -0.70
N LEU A 66 -13.78 -25.56 -1.14
CA LEU A 66 -15.11 -25.19 -1.62
C LEU A 66 -15.90 -24.45 -0.54
N GLY A 67 -16.36 -23.23 -0.87
CA GLY A 67 -17.10 -22.37 0.06
C GLY A 67 -16.27 -21.73 1.18
N LYS A 68 -14.96 -21.94 1.21
CA LYS A 68 -14.02 -21.39 2.21
C LYS A 68 -13.11 -20.27 1.68
N GLY A 69 -13.24 -19.88 0.41
CA GLY A 69 -12.40 -18.90 -0.27
C GLY A 69 -12.27 -17.56 0.45
N PHE A 70 -13.34 -17.05 1.08
CA PHE A 70 -13.24 -15.82 1.88
C PHE A 70 -12.24 -15.96 3.04
N TYR A 71 -12.27 -17.07 3.78
CA TYR A 71 -11.39 -17.28 4.92
C TYR A 71 -9.94 -17.49 4.48
N MET A 72 -9.74 -18.19 3.36
CA MET A 72 -8.42 -18.37 2.75
C MET A 72 -7.84 -17.02 2.31
N GLN A 73 -8.65 -16.17 1.67
CA GLN A 73 -8.23 -14.81 1.32
C GLN A 73 -7.93 -13.97 2.56
N MET A 74 -8.71 -14.10 3.64
CA MET A 74 -8.47 -13.40 4.91
C MET A 74 -7.11 -13.76 5.53
N ALA A 75 -6.71 -15.03 5.46
CA ALA A 75 -5.40 -15.46 5.95
C ALA A 75 -4.23 -14.81 5.16
N GLY A 76 -4.42 -14.52 3.88
CA GLY A 76 -3.42 -13.85 3.04
C GLY A 76 -3.19 -12.37 3.37
N PHE A 77 -4.18 -11.68 3.94
CA PHE A 77 -4.11 -10.22 4.20
C PHE A 77 -3.04 -9.83 5.23
N GLU A 78 -2.64 -10.73 6.13
CA GLU A 78 -1.65 -10.43 7.16
C GLU A 78 -0.30 -10.07 6.53
N ASN A 79 0.16 -10.87 5.56
CA ASN A 79 1.38 -10.58 4.80
C ASN A 79 1.23 -9.30 3.94
N GLY A 80 0.06 -9.09 3.34
CA GLY A 80 -0.24 -7.88 2.55
C GLY A 80 -0.11 -6.58 3.35
N ARG A 81 -0.53 -6.61 4.62
CA ARG A 81 -0.42 -5.46 5.55
C ARG A 81 1.02 -5.11 5.87
N LEU A 82 1.85 -6.10 6.20
CA LEU A 82 3.27 -5.87 6.48
C LEU A 82 4.00 -5.35 5.24
N GLN A 83 3.74 -5.94 4.06
CA GLN A 83 4.31 -5.44 2.81
C GLN A 83 3.93 -3.98 2.53
N THR A 84 2.68 -3.62 2.82
CA THR A 84 2.20 -2.24 2.63
C THR A 84 2.89 -1.26 3.59
N ALA A 85 3.08 -1.64 4.86
CA ALA A 85 3.88 -0.85 5.79
C ALA A 85 5.33 -0.67 5.31
N ALA A 86 5.95 -1.72 4.78
CA ALA A 86 7.31 -1.63 4.22
C ALA A 86 7.38 -0.68 3.01
N ARG A 87 6.40 -0.71 2.10
CA ARG A 87 6.29 0.25 0.99
C ARG A 87 6.14 1.69 1.48
N ALA A 88 5.31 1.90 2.50
CA ALA A 88 5.15 3.22 3.12
C ALA A 88 6.47 3.75 3.68
N VAL A 89 7.27 2.90 4.36
CA VAL A 89 8.62 3.28 4.82
C VAL A 89 9.52 3.69 3.65
N GLY A 90 9.50 2.93 2.54
CA GLY A 90 10.28 3.26 1.35
C GLY A 90 9.89 4.60 0.73
N VAL A 91 8.58 4.86 0.56
CA VAL A 91 8.05 6.13 0.03
C VAL A 91 8.42 7.30 0.94
N MET A 92 8.32 7.14 2.26
CA MET A 92 8.73 8.17 3.21
C MET A 92 10.23 8.48 3.12
N GLN A 93 11.07 7.45 2.99
CA GLN A 93 12.52 7.64 2.84
C GLN A 93 12.84 8.40 1.56
N ALA A 94 12.27 8.00 0.43
CA ALA A 94 12.47 8.70 -0.84
C ALA A 94 12.03 10.17 -0.74
N ALA A 95 10.89 10.44 -0.09
CA ALA A 95 10.41 11.82 0.07
C ALA A 95 11.31 12.66 0.99
N TYR A 96 11.88 12.05 2.04
CA TYR A 96 12.86 12.71 2.89
C TYR A 96 14.14 13.05 2.14
N ASP A 97 14.67 12.12 1.34
CA ASP A 97 15.91 12.31 0.60
C ASP A 97 15.78 13.46 -0.42
N GLU A 98 14.66 13.49 -1.17
CA GLU A 98 14.33 14.59 -2.09
C GLU A 98 14.21 15.93 -1.35
N ALA A 99 13.51 15.94 -0.21
CA ALA A 99 13.33 17.16 0.59
C ALA A 99 14.65 17.69 1.18
N LEU A 100 15.53 16.79 1.64
CA LEU A 100 16.84 17.15 2.17
C LEU A 100 17.72 17.74 1.08
N ALA A 101 17.80 17.08 -0.08
CA ALA A 101 18.58 17.56 -1.22
C ALA A 101 18.10 18.95 -1.66
N TYR A 102 16.80 19.11 -1.88
CA TYR A 102 16.24 20.41 -2.27
C TYR A 102 16.48 21.49 -1.21
N ALA A 103 16.37 21.17 0.08
CA ALA A 103 16.60 22.14 1.15
C ALA A 103 18.07 22.61 1.20
N GLN A 104 19.03 21.74 0.86
CA GLN A 104 20.46 22.08 0.82
C GLN A 104 20.81 22.95 -0.39
N ASP A 105 20.17 22.71 -1.54
CA ASP A 105 20.49 23.43 -2.78
C ASP A 105 19.73 24.75 -2.91
N ARG A 106 18.48 24.81 -2.44
CA ARG A 106 17.62 25.97 -2.62
C ARG A 106 18.05 27.11 -1.70
N VAL A 107 18.51 28.21 -2.27
CA VAL A 107 18.82 29.45 -1.53
C VAL A 107 17.62 30.39 -1.54
N VAL A 108 17.23 30.86 -0.35
CA VAL A 108 16.28 31.97 -0.15
C VAL A 108 16.84 32.90 0.90
N PHE A 109 16.56 34.20 0.79
CA PHE A 109 17.07 35.23 1.71
C PHE A 109 18.56 35.10 2.09
N GLY A 110 19.40 34.67 1.14
CA GLY A 110 20.86 34.63 1.28
C GLY A 110 21.46 33.33 1.84
N GLN A 111 20.67 32.30 2.17
CA GLN A 111 21.19 31.01 2.64
C GLN A 111 20.32 29.82 2.19
N PRO A 112 20.86 28.58 2.21
CA PRO A 112 20.07 27.39 1.95
C PRO A 112 18.82 27.27 2.83
N VAL A 113 17.74 26.71 2.28
CA VAL A 113 16.48 26.46 3.02
C VAL A 113 16.72 25.54 4.22
N ALA A 114 17.74 24.67 4.17
CA ALA A 114 18.19 23.80 5.24
C ALA A 114 18.71 24.53 6.50
N GLU A 115 19.14 25.79 6.37
CA GLU A 115 19.65 26.59 7.51
C GLU A 115 18.55 27.23 8.35
N TYR A 116 17.29 27.17 7.89
CA TYR A 116 16.17 27.72 8.64
C TYR A 116 15.60 26.72 9.64
N GLN A 117 15.39 27.18 10.88
CA GLN A 117 14.94 26.37 12.00
C GLN A 117 13.65 25.57 11.71
N LEU A 118 12.70 26.15 10.97
CA LEU A 118 11.45 25.46 10.62
C LEU A 118 11.71 24.26 9.68
N THR A 119 12.60 24.41 8.71
CA THR A 119 13.01 23.31 7.82
C THR A 119 13.73 22.22 8.61
N GLN A 120 14.67 22.59 9.47
CA GLN A 120 15.40 21.65 10.34
C GLN A 120 14.44 20.88 11.24
N THR A 121 13.44 21.56 11.82
CA THR A 121 12.41 20.92 12.66
C THR A 121 11.58 19.91 11.86
N LYS A 122 11.20 20.25 10.62
CA LYS A 122 10.48 19.33 9.73
C LYS A 122 11.32 18.11 9.39
N LEU A 123 12.54 18.30 8.92
CA LEU A 123 13.47 17.23 8.56
C LEU A 123 13.75 16.32 9.77
N GLY A 124 14.03 16.88 10.94
CA GLY A 124 14.24 16.10 12.16
C GLY A 124 13.03 15.25 12.54
N ARG A 125 11.81 15.82 12.45
CA ARG A 125 10.57 15.09 12.72
C ARG A 125 10.29 13.99 11.69
N MET A 126 10.51 14.27 10.40
CA MET A 126 10.39 13.28 9.33
C MET A 126 11.33 12.09 9.58
N ALA A 127 12.60 12.37 9.88
CA ALA A 127 13.59 11.33 10.17
C ALA A 127 13.19 10.46 11.37
N ALA A 128 12.72 11.07 12.47
CA ALA A 128 12.26 10.33 13.64
C ALA A 128 11.05 9.41 13.32
N ILE A 129 10.07 9.92 12.58
CA ILE A 129 8.89 9.15 12.15
C ILE A 129 9.29 7.97 11.26
N ILE A 130 10.19 8.20 10.29
CA ILE A 130 10.68 7.15 9.40
C ILE A 130 11.39 6.05 10.20
N GLN A 131 12.28 6.42 11.11
CA GLN A 131 13.01 5.43 11.91
C GLN A 131 12.08 4.65 12.83
N GLY A 132 11.14 5.32 13.52
CA GLY A 132 10.14 4.64 14.35
C GLY A 132 9.29 3.66 13.53
N SER A 133 8.82 4.09 12.36
CA SER A 133 8.03 3.26 11.45
C SER A 133 8.81 2.05 10.93
N ARG A 134 10.09 2.23 10.61
CA ARG A 134 10.99 1.16 10.15
C ARG A 134 11.21 0.12 11.24
N GLN A 135 11.56 0.55 12.45
CA GLN A 135 11.80 -0.37 13.56
C GLN A 135 10.53 -1.11 13.96
N TYR A 136 9.38 -0.44 13.98
CA TYR A 136 8.11 -1.10 14.24
C TYR A 136 7.82 -2.17 13.16
N SER A 137 7.99 -1.84 11.88
CA SER A 137 7.81 -2.79 10.78
C SER A 137 8.72 -4.01 10.88
N TYR A 138 10.00 -3.82 11.23
CA TYR A 138 10.92 -4.95 11.43
C TYR A 138 10.56 -5.82 12.63
N SER A 139 10.14 -5.21 13.74
CA SER A 139 9.68 -5.94 14.92
C SER A 139 8.49 -6.85 14.58
N VAL A 140 7.49 -6.30 13.88
CA VAL A 140 6.32 -7.09 13.44
C VAL A 140 6.73 -8.17 12.44
N ALA A 141 7.64 -7.89 11.51
CA ALA A 141 8.16 -8.89 10.58
C ALA A 141 8.80 -10.08 11.31
N GLN A 142 9.55 -9.83 12.38
CA GLN A 142 10.17 -10.89 13.19
C GLN A 142 9.13 -11.73 13.96
N MET A 143 8.03 -11.13 14.41
CA MET A 143 6.92 -11.86 15.02
C MET A 143 6.22 -12.74 13.98
N MET A 144 5.90 -12.17 12.81
CA MET A 144 5.23 -12.90 11.73
C MET A 144 6.08 -14.06 11.19
N ALA A 145 7.41 -13.93 11.17
CA ALA A 145 8.30 -15.03 10.80
C ALA A 145 8.22 -16.23 11.76
N LYS A 146 7.71 -16.04 12.99
CA LYS A 146 7.49 -17.09 13.99
C LYS A 146 6.03 -17.60 14.01
N GLY A 147 5.16 -17.08 13.14
CA GLY A 147 3.72 -17.37 13.16
C GLY A 147 2.93 -16.56 14.19
N GLU A 148 3.52 -15.48 14.72
CA GLU A 148 2.89 -14.54 15.65
C GLU A 148 2.58 -13.21 14.95
N GLY A 149 2.14 -12.17 15.67
CA GLY A 149 2.15 -10.80 15.14
C GLY A 149 0.97 -10.40 14.24
N THR A 150 -0.09 -11.21 14.14
CA THR A 150 -1.26 -10.90 13.29
C THR A 150 -1.93 -9.57 13.66
N LEU A 151 -2.07 -9.29 14.96
CA LEU A 151 -2.69 -8.05 15.44
C LEU A 151 -1.77 -6.86 15.17
N GLU A 152 -0.49 -7.04 15.41
CA GLU A 152 0.57 -6.06 15.20
C GLU A 152 0.73 -5.71 13.73
N ALA A 153 0.51 -6.67 12.80
CA ALA A 153 0.46 -6.42 11.36
C ALA A 153 -0.64 -5.41 10.98
N SER A 154 -1.81 -5.49 11.62
CA SER A 154 -2.86 -4.47 11.46
C SER A 154 -2.48 -3.12 12.04
N MET A 155 -1.88 -3.12 13.24
CA MET A 155 -1.48 -1.89 13.92
C MET A 155 -0.39 -1.14 13.13
N VAL A 156 0.66 -1.86 12.69
CA VAL A 156 1.77 -1.26 11.96
C VAL A 156 1.33 -0.72 10.61
N LYS A 157 0.46 -1.43 9.87
CA LYS A 157 -0.08 -0.92 8.60
C LYS A 157 -0.84 0.38 8.82
N ALA A 158 -1.76 0.42 9.77
CA ALA A 158 -2.57 1.61 10.03
C ALA A 158 -1.70 2.81 10.44
N TYR A 159 -0.75 2.59 11.35
CA TYR A 159 0.12 3.66 11.83
C TYR A 159 1.06 4.17 10.73
N VAL A 160 1.80 3.26 10.08
CA VAL A 160 2.87 3.62 9.15
C VAL A 160 2.32 4.21 7.85
N CYS A 161 1.19 3.71 7.34
CA CYS A 161 0.57 4.29 6.14
C CYS A 161 0.07 5.71 6.41
N LYS A 162 -0.52 5.95 7.59
CA LYS A 162 -0.95 7.30 7.97
C LYS A 162 0.23 8.24 8.17
N ALA A 163 1.32 7.75 8.76
CA ALA A 163 2.56 8.50 8.90
C ALA A 163 3.16 8.90 7.55
N ALA A 164 3.07 8.03 6.54
CA ALA A 164 3.57 8.30 5.20
C ALA A 164 2.87 9.48 4.51
N GLU A 165 1.55 9.61 4.67
CA GLU A 165 0.81 10.80 4.18
C GLU A 165 1.41 12.09 4.75
N TRP A 166 1.71 12.12 6.05
CA TRP A 166 2.28 13.31 6.68
C TRP A 166 3.71 13.60 6.21
N VAL A 167 4.60 12.59 6.18
CA VAL A 167 6.00 12.77 5.79
C VAL A 167 6.12 13.25 4.35
N THR A 168 5.40 12.62 3.43
CA THR A 168 5.40 13.03 2.02
C THR A 168 4.80 14.42 1.81
N ARG A 169 3.78 14.81 2.59
CA ARG A 169 3.25 16.17 2.57
C ARG A 169 4.30 17.20 3.01
N GLU A 170 5.08 16.92 4.04
CA GLU A 170 6.13 17.82 4.50
C GLU A 170 7.28 17.94 3.49
N ALA A 171 7.63 16.84 2.82
CA ALA A 171 8.59 16.87 1.73
C ALA A 171 8.12 17.78 0.59
N LEU A 172 6.86 17.65 0.18
CA LEU A 172 6.21 18.54 -0.78
C LEU A 172 6.24 20.00 -0.30
N GLN A 173 5.93 20.24 0.98
CA GLN A 173 5.90 21.58 1.55
C GLN A 173 7.28 22.26 1.57
N ILE A 174 8.36 21.51 1.79
CA ILE A 174 9.75 22.00 1.74
C ILE A 174 10.11 22.50 0.34
N HIS A 175 9.56 21.87 -0.70
CA HIS A 175 9.72 22.30 -2.09
C HIS A 175 8.87 23.55 -2.44
N GLY A 176 7.91 23.92 -1.58
CA GLY A 176 7.01 25.05 -1.84
C GLY A 176 6.16 24.83 -3.10
N GLY A 177 6.05 25.85 -3.95
CA GLY A 177 5.28 25.76 -5.19
C GLY A 177 5.79 24.67 -6.16
N PHE A 178 7.11 24.42 -6.18
CA PHE A 178 7.70 23.37 -7.00
C PHE A 178 7.28 21.97 -6.55
N GLY A 179 6.97 21.78 -5.26
CA GLY A 179 6.48 20.50 -4.75
C GLY A 179 5.13 20.09 -5.34
N PHE A 180 4.36 21.04 -5.86
CA PHE A 180 3.08 20.77 -6.52
C PHE A 180 3.21 20.51 -8.04
N ALA A 181 4.40 20.73 -8.62
CA ALA A 181 4.64 20.47 -10.03
C ALA A 181 5.03 19.01 -10.27
N GLU A 182 4.50 18.42 -11.35
CA GLU A 182 4.80 17.02 -11.73
C GLU A 182 6.28 16.80 -12.10
N GLU A 183 7.02 17.86 -12.39
CA GLU A 183 8.48 17.82 -12.64
C GLU A 183 9.27 17.35 -11.41
N TYR A 184 8.75 17.61 -10.19
CA TYR A 184 9.42 17.21 -8.96
C TYR A 184 8.84 15.90 -8.42
N THR A 185 9.73 14.94 -8.16
CA THR A 185 9.38 13.59 -7.67
C THR A 185 8.47 13.60 -6.44
N VAL A 186 8.60 14.60 -5.56
CA VAL A 186 7.80 14.69 -4.32
C VAL A 186 6.30 14.82 -4.56
N SER A 187 5.87 15.42 -5.68
CA SER A 187 4.44 15.51 -6.05
C SER A 187 3.85 14.10 -6.22
N ARG A 188 4.54 13.25 -6.99
CA ARG A 188 4.21 11.83 -7.19
C ARG A 188 4.21 11.08 -5.86
N LEU A 189 5.26 11.24 -5.04
CA LEU A 189 5.39 10.52 -3.76
C LEU A 189 4.25 10.84 -2.79
N PHE A 190 3.81 12.10 -2.72
CA PHE A 190 2.66 12.50 -1.91
C PHE A 190 1.38 11.80 -2.35
N VAL A 191 1.14 11.75 -3.65
CA VAL A 191 -0.04 11.09 -4.21
C VAL A 191 0.04 9.56 -4.03
N ASP A 192 1.20 8.96 -4.28
CA ASP A 192 1.43 7.53 -4.11
C ASP A 192 1.20 7.08 -2.65
N ALA A 193 1.57 7.92 -1.67
CA ALA A 193 1.33 7.62 -0.25
C ALA A 193 -0.16 7.52 0.10
N ARG A 194 -1.04 8.24 -0.61
CA ARG A 194 -2.46 8.33 -0.26
C ARG A 194 -3.20 6.99 -0.37
N VAL A 195 -2.82 6.13 -1.31
CA VAL A 195 -3.52 4.84 -1.52
C VAL A 195 -3.20 3.83 -0.41
N LEU A 196 -2.09 4.02 0.31
CA LEU A 196 -1.58 3.03 1.27
C LEU A 196 -2.51 2.84 2.48
N SER A 197 -3.22 3.89 2.90
CA SER A 197 -4.26 3.81 3.95
C SER A 197 -5.59 3.23 3.46
N ILE A 198 -5.76 3.03 2.15
CA ILE A 198 -7.02 2.57 1.53
C ILE A 198 -6.98 1.07 1.21
N PHE A 199 -6.00 0.62 0.42
CA PHE A 199 -5.94 -0.77 -0.04
C PHE A 199 -5.39 -1.72 1.04
N GLU A 200 -5.40 -3.03 0.79
CA GLU A 200 -5.01 -4.06 1.79
C GLU A 200 -5.77 -3.93 3.12
N GLY A 201 -6.97 -3.36 3.01
CA GLY A 201 -7.89 -3.06 4.09
C GLY A 201 -7.78 -1.63 4.61
N ALA A 202 -8.85 -0.86 4.38
CA ALA A 202 -8.95 0.52 4.84
C ALA A 202 -8.75 0.63 6.36
N ASP A 203 -8.01 1.65 6.78
CA ASP A 203 -7.56 1.82 8.16
C ASP A 203 -8.70 1.76 9.17
N GLU A 204 -9.81 2.44 8.90
CA GLU A 204 -10.95 2.56 9.82
C GLU A 204 -11.66 1.21 10.04
N THR A 205 -11.84 0.44 8.96
CA THR A 205 -12.75 -0.72 8.97
C THR A 205 -12.01 -2.05 9.15
N LEU A 206 -10.83 -2.21 8.53
CA LEU A 206 -10.10 -3.49 8.53
C LEU A 206 -8.90 -3.49 9.48
N CYS A 207 -8.38 -2.32 9.87
CA CYS A 207 -7.32 -2.25 10.88
C CYS A 207 -7.89 -1.86 12.26
N LEU A 208 -8.36 -0.62 12.44
CA LEU A 208 -8.74 -0.09 13.76
C LEU A 208 -9.87 -0.87 14.42
N LYS A 209 -10.92 -1.22 13.67
CA LYS A 209 -12.03 -2.05 14.19
C LYS A 209 -11.57 -3.47 14.59
N LEU A 210 -10.66 -4.07 13.83
CA LEU A 210 -10.10 -5.40 14.15
C LEU A 210 -9.24 -5.32 15.41
N ILE A 211 -8.40 -4.29 15.49
CA ILE A 211 -7.53 -4.03 16.64
C ILE A 211 -8.35 -3.88 17.91
N ALA A 212 -9.35 -2.98 17.88
CA ALA A 212 -10.23 -2.76 19.01
C ALA A 212 -10.95 -4.04 19.45
N ARG A 213 -11.49 -4.81 18.49
CA ARG A 213 -12.20 -6.06 18.79
C ARG A 213 -11.29 -7.10 19.46
N ARG A 214 -10.05 -7.29 18.98
CA ARG A 214 -9.13 -8.28 19.57
C ARG A 214 -8.69 -7.89 20.97
N LEU A 215 -8.30 -6.64 21.18
CA LEU A 215 -7.88 -6.15 22.49
C LEU A 215 -9.00 -6.25 23.54
N LEU A 216 -10.25 -6.01 23.15
CA LEU A 216 -11.39 -6.17 24.04
C LEU A 216 -11.67 -7.64 24.39
N ALA A 217 -11.51 -8.56 23.44
CA ALA A 217 -11.74 -9.99 23.68
C ALA A 217 -10.64 -10.64 24.56
N GLU A 218 -9.42 -10.10 24.56
CA GLU A 218 -8.32 -10.56 25.42
C GLU A 218 -8.40 -10.01 26.85
N ALA A 219 -9.23 -8.99 27.07
CA ALA A 219 -9.43 -8.36 28.39
C ALA A 219 -10.54 -9.02 29.21
N GLU A 220 -11.36 -9.88 28.59
CA GLU A 220 -12.40 -10.71 29.22
C GLU A 220 -11.84 -12.08 29.63
#